data_AF-A0A2J7R828-F1
#
_entry.id   AF-A0A2J7R828-F1
#
_cell.length_a   1.000
_cell.length_b   1.000
_cell.length_c   1.000
_cell.angle_alpha   90.00
_cell.angle_beta   90.00
_cell.angle_gamma   90.00
#
_symmetry.space_group_name_H-M   'P 1'
#
loop_
_entity.id
_entity.type
_entity.pdbx_description
1 polymer ?
#
loop_
_entity_poly.entity_id
_entity_poly.type
_entity_poly.pdbx_seq_one_letter_code
_entity_poly.pdbx_strand_id
1 'polypeptide(L)'
;MIRKPIVYRAHMEVTDEALMALHALFGRPFEKALELLEASCVTYLRATGGRYVVQVTGSSGIPYTLFPGVNYCPCPAYRYQVIGTQMFLTCKHVLAARLAEITQKGRDLPVTMEDLTRVLCAAANLDRNGVNCDPKPADLI
;
A
#
# COMPACT_ATOMS: atom_id res chain seq x y z
N MET A 1 6.08 -29.24 -15.13
CA MET A 1 4.73 -28.65 -15.23
C MET A 1 4.72 -27.32 -14.50
N ILE A 2 4.92 -26.22 -15.24
CA ILE A 2 4.88 -24.86 -14.69
C ILE A 2 3.41 -24.45 -14.63
N ARG A 3 2.86 -24.32 -13.41
CA ARG A 3 1.54 -23.72 -13.23
C ARG A 3 1.62 -22.27 -13.68
N LYS A 4 1.11 -21.97 -14.87
CA LYS A 4 0.86 -20.58 -15.29
C LYS A 4 -0.09 -19.96 -14.25
N PRO A 5 0.21 -18.76 -13.72
CA PRO A 5 -0.73 -18.07 -12.86
C PRO A 5 -2.00 -17.82 -13.68
N ILE A 6 -3.15 -18.14 -13.08
CA ILE A 6 -4.46 -17.87 -13.67
C ILE A 6 -4.64 -16.35 -13.62
N VAL A 7 -4.16 -15.65 -14.64
CA VAL A 7 -4.43 -14.23 -14.82
C VAL A 7 -5.82 -14.15 -15.44
N TYR A 8 -6.86 -14.07 -14.59
CA TYR A 8 -8.18 -13.66 -15.03
C TYR A 8 -8.09 -12.21 -15.52
N ARG A 9 -7.90 -12.02 -16.83
CA ARG A 9 -7.96 -10.74 -17.52
C ARG A 9 -9.41 -10.42 -17.88
N ALA A 10 -10.21 -10.08 -16.88
CA ALA A 10 -11.49 -9.41 -17.06
C ALA A 10 -11.45 -8.14 -16.21
N HIS A 11 -12.00 -7.04 -16.71
CA HIS A 11 -12.31 -5.89 -15.86
C HIS A 11 -13.17 -6.42 -14.71
N MET A 12 -12.60 -6.52 -13.50
CA MET A 12 -13.32 -7.06 -12.35
C MET A 12 -14.23 -5.94 -11.84
N GLU A 13 -15.46 -5.89 -12.37
CA GLU A 13 -16.54 -5.22 -11.69
C GLU A 13 -16.79 -5.97 -10.38
N VAL A 14 -16.54 -5.31 -9.27
CA VAL A 14 -16.74 -5.87 -7.93
C VAL A 14 -18.24 -5.89 -7.69
N THR A 15 -18.83 -7.07 -7.47
CA THR A 15 -20.27 -7.20 -7.26
C THR A 15 -20.69 -6.56 -5.93
N ASP A 16 -21.95 -6.15 -5.83
CA ASP A 16 -22.49 -5.54 -4.60
C ASP A 16 -22.38 -6.51 -3.41
N GLU A 17 -22.55 -7.81 -3.62
CA GLU A 17 -22.36 -8.83 -2.59
C GLU A 17 -20.92 -8.87 -2.08
N ALA A 18 -19.94 -8.74 -2.98
CA ALA A 18 -18.54 -8.67 -2.60
C ALA A 18 -18.22 -7.37 -1.84
N LEU A 19 -18.80 -6.23 -2.26
CA LEU A 19 -18.66 -4.96 -1.55
C LEU A 19 -19.26 -5.03 -0.15
N MET A 20 -20.46 -5.59 0.00
CA MET A 20 -21.11 -5.80 1.30
C MET A 20 -20.29 -6.72 2.20
N ALA A 21 -19.79 -7.83 1.67
CA ALA A 21 -18.97 -8.77 2.43
C ALA A 21 -17.65 -8.13 2.90
N LEU A 22 -16.98 -7.36 2.03
CA LEU A 22 -15.75 -6.64 2.38
C LEU A 22 -16.03 -5.54 3.40
N HIS A 23 -17.13 -4.81 3.27
CA HIS A 23 -17.54 -3.80 4.26
C HIS A 23 -17.81 -4.43 5.62
N ALA A 24 -18.51 -5.56 5.67
CA ALA A 24 -18.78 -6.28 6.92
C ALA A 24 -17.48 -6.73 7.62
N LEU A 25 -16.45 -7.11 6.86
CA LEU A 25 -15.16 -7.57 7.40
C LEU A 25 -14.23 -6.43 7.83
N PHE A 26 -14.14 -5.38 7.03
CA PHE A 26 -13.13 -4.33 7.20
C PHE A 26 -13.69 -3.03 7.76
N GLY A 27 -14.99 -2.80 7.69
CA GLY A 27 -15.68 -1.61 8.19
C GLY A 27 -15.17 -0.31 7.58
N ARG A 28 -15.02 0.73 8.41
CA ARG A 28 -14.60 2.08 7.97
C ARG A 28 -13.31 2.13 7.15
N PRO A 29 -12.24 1.36 7.46
CA PRO A 29 -11.07 1.26 6.59
C PRO A 29 -11.39 0.93 5.12
N PHE A 30 -12.42 0.12 4.86
CA PHE A 30 -12.84 -0.24 3.51
C PHE A 30 -13.53 0.91 2.78
N GLU A 31 -14.47 1.60 3.42
CA GLU A 31 -15.09 2.81 2.86
C GLU A 31 -14.02 3.82 2.43
N LYS A 32 -13.05 4.07 3.32
CA LYS A 32 -11.93 4.99 3.03
C LYS A 32 -10.95 4.46 2.00
N ALA A 33 -10.85 3.15 1.83
CA ALA A 33 -10.02 2.57 0.78
C ALA A 33 -10.67 2.74 -0.61
N LEU A 34 -12.00 2.60 -0.69
CA LEU A 34 -12.77 2.86 -1.92
C LEU A 34 -12.63 4.33 -2.34
N GLU A 35 -12.75 5.29 -1.42
CA GLU A 35 -12.53 6.71 -1.71
C GLU A 35 -11.16 6.96 -2.35
N LEU A 36 -10.09 6.32 -1.85
CA LEU A 36 -8.73 6.44 -2.40
C LEU A 36 -8.60 5.79 -3.77
N LEU A 37 -9.30 4.68 -4.00
CA LEU A 37 -9.33 3.98 -5.27
C LEU A 37 -10.00 4.83 -6.36
N GLU A 38 -11.17 5.38 -6.06
CA GLU A 38 -11.94 6.25 -6.95
C GLU A 38 -11.19 7.54 -7.27
N ALA A 39 -10.53 8.12 -6.28
CA ALA A 39 -9.70 9.31 -6.44
C ALA A 39 -8.35 9.03 -7.16
N SER A 40 -8.09 7.80 -7.63
CA SER A 40 -6.86 7.41 -8.32
C SER A 40 -5.57 7.72 -7.51
N CYS A 41 -5.65 7.57 -6.19
CA CYS A 41 -4.56 7.85 -5.26
C CYS A 41 -3.50 6.74 -5.17
N VAL A 42 -3.64 5.66 -5.95
CA VAL A 42 -2.73 4.51 -5.96
C VAL A 42 -1.80 4.59 -7.18
N THR A 43 -0.50 4.59 -6.94
CA THR A 43 0.55 4.61 -7.98
C THR A 43 1.49 3.43 -7.82
N TYR A 44 1.72 2.67 -8.89
CA TYR A 44 2.71 1.62 -8.97
C TYR A 44 4.02 2.19 -9.51
N LEU A 45 5.07 2.24 -8.68
CA LEU A 45 6.40 2.60 -9.13
C LEU A 45 7.10 1.36 -9.64
N ARG A 46 7.12 1.17 -10.97
CA ARG A 46 7.65 -0.03 -11.60
C ARG A 46 9.01 0.22 -12.17
N ALA A 47 9.96 -0.61 -11.79
CA ALA A 47 11.31 -0.54 -12.32
C ALA A 47 11.68 -1.81 -13.09
N THR A 48 12.81 -1.75 -13.77
CA THR A 48 13.28 -2.85 -14.62
C THR A 48 13.49 -4.15 -13.81
N GLY A 49 13.08 -5.27 -14.40
CA GLY A 49 13.15 -6.60 -13.77
C GLY A 49 11.95 -6.96 -12.88
N GLY A 50 10.80 -6.28 -13.04
CA GLY A 50 9.55 -6.66 -12.36
C GLY A 50 9.43 -6.23 -10.90
N ARG A 51 10.43 -5.49 -10.38
CA ARG A 51 10.41 -4.92 -9.03
C ARG A 51 9.52 -3.68 -9.02
N TYR A 52 8.65 -3.58 -8.02
CA TYR A 52 7.81 -2.41 -7.83
C TYR A 52 7.42 -2.21 -6.38
N VAL A 53 7.08 -0.97 -6.05
CA VAL A 53 6.39 -0.59 -4.82
C VAL A 53 5.09 0.11 -5.15
N VAL A 54 4.19 0.18 -4.19
CA VAL A 54 2.92 0.89 -4.33
C VAL A 54 2.95 2.12 -3.45
N GLN A 55 2.71 3.30 -4.03
CA GLN A 55 2.48 4.52 -3.26
C GLN A 55 1.01 4.83 -3.20
N VAL A 56 0.50 5.06 -1.99
CA VAL A 56 -0.88 5.46 -1.75
C VAL A 56 -0.90 6.81 -1.05
N THR A 57 -1.46 7.82 -1.70
CA THR A 57 -1.54 9.18 -1.15
C THR A 57 -2.88 9.38 -0.47
N GLY A 58 -2.85 9.48 0.87
CA GLY A 58 -4.05 9.76 1.65
C GLY A 58 -4.43 11.24 1.68
N SER A 59 -5.39 11.58 2.54
CA SER A 59 -5.86 12.96 2.78
C SER A 59 -4.78 13.92 3.30
N SER A 60 -3.68 13.41 3.87
CA SER A 60 -2.55 14.24 4.31
C SER A 60 -1.65 14.71 3.16
N GLY A 61 -1.87 14.25 1.93
CA GLY A 61 -1.02 14.55 0.77
C GLY A 61 0.34 13.83 0.78
N ILE A 62 0.75 13.26 1.92
CA ILE A 62 1.97 12.46 2.05
C ILE A 62 1.73 11.04 1.49
N PRO A 63 2.53 10.57 0.51
CA PRO A 63 2.43 9.21 0.00
C PRO A 63 2.98 8.20 1.01
N TYR A 64 2.26 7.10 1.21
CA TYR A 64 2.77 5.93 1.93
C TYR A 64 3.27 4.89 0.94
N THR A 65 4.56 4.53 1.05
CA THR A 65 5.18 3.48 0.24
C THR A 65 4.93 2.11 0.86
N LEU A 66 4.33 1.20 0.09
CA LEU A 66 3.91 -0.14 0.50
C LEU A 66 4.56 -1.19 -0.40
N PHE A 67 4.85 -2.35 0.19
CA PHE A 67 5.30 -3.51 -0.56
C PHE A 67 4.11 -4.33 -1.08
N PRO A 68 4.16 -4.78 -2.35
CA PRO A 68 3.15 -5.69 -2.90
C PRO A 68 3.05 -6.97 -2.07
N GLY A 69 1.85 -7.51 -1.89
CA GLY A 69 1.63 -8.72 -1.09
C GLY A 69 1.79 -8.58 0.45
N VAL A 70 2.33 -7.47 0.97
CA VAL A 70 2.53 -7.27 2.42
C VAL A 70 1.36 -6.50 3.06
N ASN A 71 0.80 -7.03 4.16
CA ASN A 71 -0.19 -6.31 4.99
C ASN A 71 0.54 -5.45 6.03
N TYR A 72 1.15 -4.35 5.60
CA TYR A 72 1.81 -3.40 6.49
C TYR A 72 1.81 -2.01 5.87
N CYS A 73 1.60 -0.99 6.71
CA CYS A 73 1.75 0.40 6.33
C CYS A 73 2.32 1.18 7.52
N PRO A 74 3.25 2.12 7.31
CA PRO A 74 3.80 2.93 8.40
C PRO A 74 2.87 4.07 8.85
N CYS A 75 1.62 4.13 8.36
CA CYS A 75 0.71 5.22 8.72
C CYS A 75 0.27 5.14 10.19
N PRO A 76 -0.10 6.28 10.81
CA PRO A 76 -0.58 6.31 12.19
C PRO A 76 -1.77 5.39 12.45
N ALA A 77 -2.71 5.30 11.51
CA ALA A 77 -3.88 4.43 11.66
C ALA A 77 -3.48 2.95 11.75
N TYR A 78 -2.51 2.49 10.97
CA TYR A 78 -2.02 1.11 11.06
C TYR A 78 -1.33 0.88 12.42
N ARG A 79 -0.42 1.78 12.81
CA ARG A 79 0.31 1.69 14.09
C ARG A 79 -0.64 1.62 15.29
N TYR A 80 -1.62 2.52 15.36
CA TYR A 80 -2.48 2.61 16.54
C TYR A 80 -3.68 1.67 16.48
N GLN A 81 -4.35 1.54 15.32
CA GLN A 81 -5.63 0.82 15.23
C GLN A 81 -5.49 -0.65 14.83
N VAL A 82 -4.37 -1.04 14.19
CA VAL A 82 -4.11 -2.44 13.82
C VAL A 82 -3.19 -3.08 14.85
N ILE A 83 -2.03 -2.46 15.13
CA ILE A 83 -1.06 -3.01 16.08
C ILE A 83 -1.42 -2.69 17.53
N GLY A 84 -1.73 -1.43 17.83
CA GLY A 84 -1.97 -0.98 19.21
C GLY A 84 -3.25 -1.50 19.82
N THR A 85 -4.40 -1.24 19.17
CA THR A 85 -5.72 -1.58 19.72
C THR A 85 -6.37 -2.80 19.07
N GLN A 86 -5.81 -3.32 17.97
CA GLN A 86 -6.38 -4.44 17.20
C GLN A 86 -7.84 -4.21 16.77
N MET A 87 -8.24 -2.95 16.63
CA MET A 87 -9.60 -2.55 16.25
C MET A 87 -9.91 -2.90 14.79
N PHE A 88 -8.90 -2.83 13.91
CA PHE A 88 -9.05 -3.14 12.49
C PHE A 88 -7.96 -4.12 12.03
N LEU A 89 -8.26 -4.93 11.02
CA LEU A 89 -7.32 -5.89 10.43
C LEU A 89 -6.21 -5.22 9.60
N THR A 90 -6.48 -4.02 9.09
CA THR A 90 -5.56 -3.26 8.27
C THR A 90 -5.97 -1.78 8.21
N CYS A 91 -5.17 -0.95 7.56
CA CYS A 91 -5.51 0.45 7.29
C CYS A 91 -6.03 0.65 5.87
N LYS A 92 -6.67 1.80 5.64
CA LYS A 92 -7.20 2.19 4.33
C LYS A 92 -6.16 2.14 3.19
N HIS A 93 -4.88 2.43 3.47
CA HIS A 93 -3.84 2.48 2.42
C HIS A 93 -3.49 1.08 1.90
N VAL A 94 -3.28 0.11 2.79
CA VAL A 94 -3.03 -1.28 2.38
C VAL A 94 -4.22 -1.82 1.62
N LEU A 95 -5.43 -1.56 2.14
CA LEU A 95 -6.65 -2.04 1.52
C LEU A 95 -6.87 -1.40 0.14
N ALA A 96 -6.64 -0.10 -0.01
CA ALA A 96 -6.69 0.58 -1.31
C ALA A 96 -5.68 0.01 -2.31
N ALA A 97 -4.44 -0.28 -1.87
CA ALA A 97 -3.44 -0.92 -2.72
C ALA A 97 -3.87 -2.31 -3.20
N ARG A 98 -4.48 -3.12 -2.33
CA ARG A 98 -5.02 -4.44 -2.67
C ARG A 98 -6.21 -4.36 -3.61
N LEU A 99 -7.14 -3.46 -3.35
CA LEU A 99 -8.29 -3.26 -4.22
C LEU A 99 -7.83 -2.78 -5.60
N ALA A 100 -6.89 -1.84 -5.67
CA ALA A 100 -6.31 -1.38 -6.94
C ALA A 100 -5.63 -2.53 -7.70
N GLU A 101 -4.94 -3.42 -6.99
CA GLU A 101 -4.27 -4.58 -7.59
C GLU A 101 -5.29 -5.58 -8.16
N ILE A 102 -6.37 -5.86 -7.43
CA ILE A 102 -7.43 -6.78 -7.88
C ILE A 102 -8.24 -6.18 -9.03
N THR A 103 -8.59 -4.89 -8.94
CA THR A 103 -9.43 -4.20 -9.93
C THR A 103 -8.66 -3.58 -11.09
N GLN A 104 -7.33 -3.62 -11.05
CA GLN A 104 -6.44 -2.98 -12.03
C GLN A 104 -6.66 -1.45 -12.14
N LYS A 105 -6.98 -0.80 -11.01
CA LYS A 105 -7.29 0.64 -10.92
C LYS A 105 -6.18 1.42 -10.19
N GLY A 106 -4.96 1.39 -10.73
CA GLY A 106 -3.86 2.22 -10.24
C GLY A 106 -3.03 2.77 -11.39
N ARG A 107 -2.29 3.85 -11.13
CA ARG A 107 -1.44 4.49 -12.15
C ARG A 107 -0.07 3.83 -12.19
N ASP A 108 0.36 3.36 -13.34
CA ASP A 108 1.72 2.89 -13.52
C ASP A 108 2.67 4.06 -13.79
N LEU A 109 3.74 4.15 -13.01
CA LEU A 109 4.84 5.09 -13.21
C LEU A 109 6.13 4.29 -13.41
N PRO A 110 6.67 4.24 -14.65
CA PRO A 110 7.97 3.64 -14.87
C PRO A 110 9.06 4.49 -14.21
N VAL A 111 9.94 3.85 -13.44
CA VAL A 111 11.04 4.50 -12.72
C VAL A 111 12.34 3.73 -12.90
N THR A 112 13.48 4.41 -12.75
CA THR A 112 14.77 3.73 -12.74
C THR A 112 14.99 2.97 -11.44
N MET A 113 16.00 2.09 -11.41
CA MET A 113 16.44 1.46 -10.15
C MET A 113 16.92 2.46 -9.12
N GLU A 114 17.60 3.51 -9.57
CA GLU A 114 18.08 4.58 -8.70
C GLU A 114 16.93 5.34 -8.06
N ASP A 115 15.89 5.66 -8.84
CA ASP A 115 14.67 6.30 -8.34
C ASP A 115 13.96 5.41 -7.31
N LEU A 116 13.83 4.11 -7.59
CA LEU A 116 13.19 3.16 -6.69
C LEU A 116 13.97 3.05 -5.37
N THR A 117 15.30 2.97 -5.42
CA THR A 117 16.15 2.97 -4.23
C THR A 117 15.97 4.25 -3.43
N ARG A 118 15.95 5.42 -4.09
CA ARG A 118 15.72 6.71 -3.42
C ARG A 118 14.38 6.76 -2.69
N VAL A 119 13.31 6.26 -3.31
CA VAL A 119 11.97 6.17 -2.69
C VAL A 119 11.99 5.23 -1.48
N LEU A 120 12.67 4.09 -1.58
CA LEU A 120 12.78 3.12 -0.50
C LEU A 120 13.58 3.67 0.69
N CYS A 121 14.72 4.33 0.44
CA CYS A 121 15.51 4.98 1.49
C CYS A 121 14.68 6.04 2.21
N ALA A 122 13.97 6.89 1.46
CA ALA A 122 13.10 7.91 2.04
C ALA A 122 11.96 7.32 2.88
N ALA A 123 11.35 6.21 2.44
CA ALA A 123 10.27 5.55 3.16
C ALA A 123 10.72 4.85 4.45
N ALA A 124 11.99 4.45 4.52
CA ALA A 124 12.58 3.76 5.66
C ALA A 124 13.38 4.69 6.58
N ASN A 125 13.33 6.02 6.37
CA ASN A 125 14.18 7.00 7.06
C ASN A 125 15.68 6.62 7.03
N LEU A 126 16.14 6.03 5.92
CA LEU A 126 17.54 5.66 5.75
C LEU A 126 18.31 6.80 5.08
N ASP A 127 19.53 7.05 5.55
CA ASP A 127 20.45 7.93 4.86
C ASP A 127 20.97 7.33 3.53
N ARG A 128 21.81 8.08 2.80
CA ARG A 128 22.41 7.64 1.52
C ARG A 128 23.32 6.41 1.66
N ASN A 129 23.72 6.04 2.88
CA ASN A 129 24.55 4.88 3.19
C ASN A 129 23.73 3.71 3.76
N GLY A 130 22.40 3.84 3.90
CA GLY A 130 21.52 2.80 4.43
C GLY A 130 21.45 2.75 5.96
N VAL A 131 21.82 3.83 6.66
CA VAL A 131 21.75 3.92 8.13
C VAL A 131 20.40 4.52 8.55
N ASN A 132 19.72 3.89 9.51
CA ASN A 132 18.46 4.40 10.09
C ASN A 132 18.70 5.73 10.82
N CYS A 133 17.96 6.77 10.43
CA CYS A 133 18.01 8.10 11.03
C CYS A 133 17.03 8.29 12.20
N ASP A 134 16.22 7.29 12.55
CA ASP A 134 15.42 7.33 13.77
C ASP A 134 16.34 7.44 14.99
N PRO A 135 16.02 8.28 15.99
CA PRO A 135 16.78 8.33 17.24
C PRO A 135 16.77 6.93 17.85
N LYS A 136 17.94 6.45 18.30
CA LYS A 136 18.00 5.14 18.93
C LYS A 136 17.13 5.17 20.18
N PRO A 137 16.52 4.05 20.60
CA PRO A 137 15.70 4.02 21.80
C PRO A 137 16.42 4.54 23.05
N ALA A 138 17.76 4.52 23.07
CA ALA A 138 18.60 5.06 24.13
C ALA A 138 18.71 6.61 24.15
N ASP A 139 18.35 7.29 23.06
CA ASP A 139 18.46 8.76 22.92
C ASP A 139 17.15 9.48 23.30
N LEU A 140 16.15 8.73 23.77
CA LEU A 140 14.80 9.19 24.14
C LEU A 140 14.56 9.21 25.67
N ILE A 141 15.63 9.09 26.46
CA ILE A 141 15.59 9.08 27.94
C ILE A 141 16.41 10.27 28.46
#